data_AF-A0A965NK83-F1
#
_entry.id   AF-A0A965NK83-F1
#
_cell.length_a   1.000
_cell.length_b   1.000
_cell.length_c   1.000
_cell.angle_alpha   90.00
_cell.angle_beta   90.00
_cell.angle_gamma   90.00
#
_symmetry.space_group_name_H-M   'P 1'
#
loop_
_entity.id
_entity.type
_entity.pdbx_description
1 polymer ?
#
loop_
_entity_poly.entity_id
_entity_poly.type
_entity_poly.pdbx_seq_one_letter_code
_entity_poly.pdbx_strand_id
1 'polypeptide(L)'
;MRFILLIGLSANFLLADDIQVSMRIIDEKGQPVEKAKVNIYLAFPKAQEKVSRDILTNFRGLVSNLVRTEAGFHVFIKKEGYYDSELLDQPGDKNYFREIVLPKKINPTALYAKFYPGWKDEGLKFPRFDEWFNYDLKIGDWLPPEGKGETADIRMKFNREFKGEWFIGEQKYQEYRQLPEYIQKSEEEMREIWGVWNMRIEIQAADKKGGISKLIPFLSYSQLKMPHEAPEFGYQKNCTLTEADNNQEKGLFIRSRVITDNNGRIVSAHYSKITGVPFTIIHAGAWGFIHYFNPTPNDRNLEFDPKKNLYQPTPKDPSYSFQPYQLPP
;
A
#
# COMPACT_ATOMS: atom_id res chain seq x y z
N MET A 1 36.37 -57.21 4.83
CA MET A 1 36.85 -55.83 4.60
C MET A 1 35.67 -54.95 4.25
N ARG A 2 35.16 -54.16 5.21
CA ARG A 2 34.09 -53.18 4.99
C ARG A 2 34.74 -51.79 5.02
N PHE A 3 34.65 -51.06 3.90
CA PHE A 3 35.06 -49.66 3.83
C PHE A 3 34.00 -48.80 4.56
N ILE A 4 34.44 -48.05 5.57
CA ILE A 4 33.65 -46.97 6.17
C ILE A 4 34.00 -45.71 5.37
N LEU A 5 33.02 -45.22 4.60
CA LEU A 5 33.09 -43.92 3.94
C LEU A 5 32.69 -42.86 4.97
N LEU A 6 33.69 -42.16 5.52
CA LEU A 6 33.50 -40.98 6.37
C LEU A 6 33.20 -39.79 5.46
N ILE A 7 31.92 -39.44 5.32
CA ILE A 7 31.52 -38.16 4.72
C ILE A 7 31.66 -37.11 5.81
N GLY A 8 32.74 -36.33 5.73
CA GLY A 8 32.90 -35.11 6.54
C GLY A 8 31.90 -34.06 6.10
N LEU A 9 30.81 -33.90 6.85
CA LEU A 9 30.01 -32.68 6.84
C LEU A 9 30.81 -31.59 7.57
N SER A 10 31.66 -30.85 6.86
CA SER A 10 32.14 -29.57 7.36
C SER A 10 30.98 -28.58 7.26
N ALA A 11 30.24 -28.44 8.36
CA ALA A 11 29.38 -27.29 8.59
C ALA A 11 30.30 -26.07 8.71
N ASN A 12 30.52 -25.37 7.59
CA ASN A 12 31.01 -24.00 7.63
C ASN A 12 29.89 -23.16 8.26
N PHE A 13 29.92 -23.01 9.59
CA PHE A 13 29.30 -21.87 10.23
C PHE A 13 30.12 -20.65 9.81
N LEU A 14 29.75 -20.02 8.70
CA LEU A 14 30.13 -18.65 8.43
C LEU A 14 29.62 -17.84 9.64
N LEU A 15 30.57 -17.27 10.39
CA LEU A 15 30.28 -16.42 11.52
C LEU A 15 29.70 -15.12 10.94
N ALA A 16 28.39 -14.89 11.10
CA ALA A 16 27.75 -13.63 10.75
C ALA A 16 28.58 -12.45 11.29
N ASP A 17 28.83 -11.43 10.46
CA ASP A 17 29.55 -10.23 10.86
C ASP A 17 28.70 -9.38 11.82
N ASP A 18 29.36 -8.64 12.72
CA ASP A 18 28.69 -7.60 13.51
C ASP A 18 28.38 -6.41 12.62
N ILE A 19 27.14 -5.91 12.71
CA ILE A 19 26.62 -4.83 11.90
C ILE A 19 26.17 -3.71 12.82
N GLN A 20 26.71 -2.52 12.61
CA GLN A 20 26.26 -1.33 13.32
C GLN A 20 24.99 -0.79 12.66
N VAL A 21 23.87 -0.92 13.35
CA VAL A 21 22.57 -0.37 12.94
C VAL A 21 22.38 0.96 13.63
N SER A 22 22.46 2.04 12.86
CA SER A 22 22.23 3.41 13.31
C SER A 22 20.95 3.98 12.69
N MET A 23 20.18 4.71 13.47
CA MET A 23 18.98 5.38 12.98
C MET A 23 18.87 6.78 13.53
N ARG A 24 18.30 7.68 12.71
CA ARG A 24 17.88 9.01 13.13
C ARG A 24 16.37 9.13 13.01
N ILE A 25 15.70 9.32 14.13
CA ILE A 25 14.24 9.46 14.20
C ILE A 25 13.91 10.95 14.21
N ILE A 26 13.13 11.38 13.22
CA ILE A 26 12.68 12.76 13.04
C ILE A 26 11.15 12.81 12.91
N ASP A 27 10.55 13.96 13.19
CA ASP A 27 9.14 14.21 12.88
C ASP A 27 8.96 14.63 11.42
N GLU A 28 7.71 14.85 11.01
CA GLU A 28 7.35 15.26 9.65
C GLU A 28 7.92 16.64 9.23
N LYS A 29 8.48 17.41 10.17
CA LYS A 29 9.16 18.70 9.93
C LYS A 29 10.68 18.57 9.95
N GLY A 30 11.22 17.35 10.05
CA GLY A 30 12.65 17.09 10.14
C GLY A 30 13.25 17.34 11.53
N GLN A 31 12.43 17.58 12.55
CA GLN A 31 12.92 17.82 13.91
C GLN A 31 13.21 16.50 14.61
N PRO A 32 14.33 16.39 15.36
CA PRO A 32 14.63 15.17 16.10
C PRO A 32 13.55 14.76 17.11
N VAL A 33 13.22 13.47 17.15
CA VAL A 33 12.31 12.92 18.17
C VAL A 33 13.13 12.28 19.29
N GLU A 34 13.18 12.94 20.45
CA GLU A 34 13.88 12.46 21.64
C GLU A 34 13.07 11.40 22.41
N LYS A 35 13.76 10.43 23.02
CA LYS A 35 13.17 9.36 23.84
C LYS A 35 12.10 8.57 23.06
N ALA A 36 12.27 8.40 21.75
CA ALA A 36 11.55 7.40 20.97
C ALA A 36 12.12 6.03 21.30
N LYS A 37 11.23 5.08 21.53
CA LYS A 37 11.56 3.72 21.92
C LYS A 37 11.78 2.88 20.67
N VAL A 38 12.99 2.36 20.50
CA VAL A 38 13.41 1.55 19.36
C VAL A 38 13.71 0.14 19.82
N ASN A 39 13.09 -0.85 19.17
CA ASN A 39 13.33 -2.27 19.40
C ASN A 39 13.81 -2.90 18.11
N ILE A 40 14.84 -3.75 18.19
CA ILE A 40 15.43 -4.42 17.02
C ILE A 40 15.40 -5.93 17.25
N TYR A 41 14.82 -6.66 16.30
CA TYR A 41 14.66 -8.11 16.29
C TYR A 41 15.34 -8.72 15.05
N LEU A 42 15.70 -10.00 15.10
CA LEU A 42 16.28 -10.72 13.95
C LEU A 42 15.18 -11.37 13.09
N ALA A 43 15.36 -11.36 11.77
CA ALA A 43 14.45 -12.01 10.83
C ALA A 43 14.72 -13.54 10.75
N PHE A 44 14.16 -14.32 11.70
CA PHE A 44 14.05 -15.81 11.77
C PHE A 44 15.32 -16.68 12.06
N PRO A 45 15.23 -17.96 12.52
CA PRO A 45 14.32 -18.57 13.52
C PRO A 45 15.00 -19.65 14.42
N LYS A 46 15.08 -19.45 15.74
CA LYS A 46 14.90 -20.57 16.73
C LYS A 46 14.63 -20.09 18.15
N ALA A 47 14.86 -18.81 18.40
CA ALA A 47 14.18 -18.04 19.42
C ALA A 47 13.97 -16.66 18.79
N GLN A 48 12.86 -16.00 19.08
CA GLN A 48 12.79 -14.54 18.95
C GLN A 48 13.74 -13.92 19.98
N GLU A 49 15.06 -14.17 19.84
CA GLU A 49 16.05 -13.55 20.71
C GLU A 49 16.08 -12.08 20.37
N LYS A 50 15.55 -11.30 21.31
CA LYS A 50 15.60 -9.84 21.28
C LYS A 50 17.07 -9.43 21.35
N VAL A 51 17.59 -8.87 20.26
CA VAL A 51 18.96 -8.35 20.24
C VAL A 51 19.02 -7.01 20.96
N SER A 52 17.95 -6.20 20.88
CA SER A 52 17.85 -5.01 21.70
C SER A 52 16.42 -4.60 22.02
N ARG A 53 16.23 -4.13 23.25
CA ARG A 53 14.94 -3.72 23.80
C ARG A 53 15.04 -2.31 24.35
N ASP A 54 14.03 -1.52 24.04
CA ASP A 54 13.76 -0.22 24.67
C ASP A 54 14.90 0.80 24.55
N ILE A 55 15.67 0.78 23.44
CA ILE A 55 16.69 1.80 23.22
C ILE A 55 15.99 3.13 23.00
N LEU A 56 16.42 4.15 23.74
CA LEU A 56 15.86 5.49 23.62
C LEU A 56 16.74 6.34 22.73
N THR A 57 16.11 7.06 21.79
CA THR A 57 16.80 8.08 21.03
C THR A 57 17.27 9.23 21.93
N ASN A 58 18.44 9.77 21.64
CA ASN A 58 18.97 10.96 22.34
C ASN A 58 18.33 12.27 21.85
N PHE A 59 18.79 13.42 22.35
CA PHE A 59 18.27 14.76 21.97
C PHE A 59 18.43 15.11 20.48
N ARG A 60 19.26 14.36 19.74
CA ARG A 60 19.42 14.47 18.28
C ARG A 60 18.59 13.45 17.51
N GLY A 61 17.74 12.68 18.21
CA GLY A 61 16.90 11.63 17.62
C GLY A 61 17.70 10.39 17.23
N LEU A 62 18.96 10.28 17.67
CA LEU A 62 19.87 9.22 17.24
C LEU A 62 19.81 8.01 18.17
N VAL A 63 19.91 6.83 17.56
CA VAL A 63 20.15 5.56 18.20
C VAL A 63 21.16 4.75 17.39
N SER A 64 22.00 3.96 18.05
CA SER A 64 22.92 3.04 17.41
C SER A 64 23.02 1.76 18.24
N ASN A 65 23.04 0.61 17.59
CA ASN A 65 23.30 -0.66 18.25
C ASN A 65 24.05 -1.63 17.31
N LEU A 66 24.83 -2.53 17.89
CA LEU A 66 25.45 -3.63 17.15
C LEU A 66 24.46 -4.79 17.09
N VAL A 67 24.21 -5.27 15.88
CA VAL A 67 23.32 -6.39 15.59
C VAL A 67 24.08 -7.38 14.76
N ARG A 68 23.97 -8.66 15.08
CA ARG A 68 24.62 -9.74 14.34
C ARG A 68 23.57 -10.48 13.52
N THR A 69 23.54 -10.26 12.20
CA THR A 69 22.55 -10.87 11.30
C THR A 69 23.04 -10.96 9.87
N GLU A 70 22.72 -12.06 9.20
CA GLU A 70 22.90 -12.21 7.74
C GLU A 70 21.57 -12.13 6.98
N ALA A 71 20.44 -12.42 7.65
CA ALA A 71 19.12 -12.54 7.04
C ALA A 71 18.28 -11.26 7.10
N GLY A 72 18.70 -10.29 7.93
CA GLY A 72 18.00 -9.03 8.16
C GLY A 72 17.55 -8.81 9.59
N PHE A 73 16.91 -7.67 9.82
CA PHE A 73 16.40 -7.26 11.12
C PHE A 73 15.06 -6.54 10.98
N HIS A 74 14.29 -6.59 12.05
CA HIS A 74 12.99 -5.98 12.17
C HIS A 74 13.05 -4.90 13.24
N VAL A 75 12.68 -3.66 12.90
CA VAL A 75 12.68 -2.53 13.82
C VAL A 75 11.26 -2.09 14.14
N PHE A 76 10.97 -1.92 15.43
CA PHE A 76 9.74 -1.29 15.93
C PHE A 76 10.06 0.00 16.65
N ILE A 77 9.42 1.09 16.24
CA ILE A 77 9.64 2.44 16.79
C ILE A 77 8.33 2.95 17.36
N LYS A 78 8.35 3.35 18.63
CA LYS A 78 7.17 3.84 19.35
C LYS A 78 7.47 5.10 20.14
N LYS A 79 6.50 6.02 20.16
CA LYS A 79 6.53 7.21 21.02
C LYS A 79 5.09 7.64 21.31
N GLU A 80 4.80 7.92 22.58
CA GLU A 80 3.51 8.49 22.96
C GLU A 80 3.26 9.81 22.22
N GLY A 81 2.06 9.99 21.66
CA GLY A 81 1.71 11.13 20.82
C GLY A 81 2.16 11.02 19.35
N TYR A 82 2.72 9.88 18.93
CA TYR A 82 3.13 9.63 17.55
C TYR A 82 2.49 8.35 17.02
N TYR A 83 2.49 8.20 15.69
CA TYR A 83 2.15 6.94 15.02
C TYR A 83 3.29 5.94 15.13
N ASP A 84 2.96 4.67 15.38
CA ASP A 84 3.98 3.62 15.44
C ASP A 84 4.56 3.37 14.05
N SER A 85 5.83 2.94 14.00
CA SER A 85 6.51 2.54 12.78
C SER A 85 7.18 1.18 12.94
N GLU A 86 7.17 0.41 11.86
CA GLU A 86 7.69 -0.95 11.75
C GLU A 86 8.33 -1.15 10.38
N LEU A 87 9.59 -1.57 10.36
CA LEU A 87 10.31 -1.83 9.12
C LEU A 87 11.11 -3.12 9.22
N LEU A 88 10.97 -3.95 8.19
CA LEU A 88 11.88 -5.03 7.89
C LEU A 88 12.96 -4.48 6.96
N ASP A 89 14.22 -4.71 7.34
CA ASP A 89 15.35 -4.29 6.51
C ASP A 89 16.46 -5.34 6.52
N GLN A 90 17.32 -5.26 5.53
CA GLN A 90 18.49 -6.11 5.40
C GLN A 90 19.73 -5.22 5.31
N PRO A 91 20.77 -5.52 6.11
CA PRO A 91 21.98 -4.75 6.03
C PRO A 91 22.70 -5.05 4.70
N GLY A 92 22.86 -4.01 3.87
CA GLY A 92 23.72 -4.08 2.69
C GLY A 92 25.22 -3.95 3.03
N ASP A 93 25.54 -3.33 4.17
CA ASP A 93 26.88 -3.02 4.64
C ASP A 93 27.01 -3.24 6.16
N LYS A 94 28.25 -3.34 6.67
CA LYS A 94 28.56 -3.42 8.11
C LYS A 94 28.12 -2.18 8.91
N ASN A 95 27.91 -1.05 8.25
CA ASN A 95 27.43 0.20 8.84
C ASN A 95 26.12 0.62 8.17
N TYR A 96 25.00 0.21 8.75
CA TYR A 96 23.68 0.58 8.29
C TYR A 96 23.26 1.91 8.95
N PHE A 97 22.82 2.88 8.14
CA PHE A 97 22.22 4.11 8.63
C PHE A 97 20.91 4.41 7.89
N ARG A 98 19.85 4.74 8.63
CA ARG A 98 18.58 5.18 8.05
C ARG A 98 17.96 6.33 8.84
N GLU A 99 17.47 7.34 8.12
CA GLU A 99 16.60 8.36 8.69
C GLU A 99 15.14 7.88 8.58
N ILE A 100 14.40 7.93 9.70
CA ILE A 100 13.03 7.47 9.81
C ILE A 100 12.15 8.62 10.26
N VAL A 101 11.09 8.88 9.49
CA VAL A 101 10.06 9.84 9.88
C VAL A 101 9.06 9.15 10.81
N LEU A 102 8.84 9.72 11.98
CA LEU A 102 7.84 9.30 12.95
C LEU A 102 6.78 10.40 13.03
N PRO A 103 5.64 10.26 12.33
CA PRO A 103 4.63 11.31 12.32
C PRO A 103 3.96 11.47 13.69
N LYS A 104 3.74 12.74 14.09
CA LYS A 104 2.93 13.05 15.28
C LYS A 104 1.48 12.61 15.08
N LYS A 105 0.74 12.44 16.17
CA LYS A 105 -0.73 12.40 16.14
C LYS A 105 -1.22 13.82 16.38
N ILE A 106 -1.95 14.38 15.42
CA ILE A 106 -2.38 15.79 15.50
C ILE A 106 -3.87 15.86 15.82
N ASN A 107 -4.70 15.39 14.89
CA ASN A 107 -6.14 15.45 15.03
C ASN A 107 -6.81 14.32 14.24
N PRO A 108 -6.70 13.04 14.66
CA PRO A 108 -7.46 11.96 14.05
C PRO A 108 -8.96 12.27 14.02
N THR A 109 -9.56 12.20 12.84
CA THR A 109 -10.95 12.57 12.61
C THR A 109 -11.75 11.41 12.00
N ALA A 110 -13.07 11.51 12.09
CA ALA A 110 -13.98 10.55 11.51
C ALA A 110 -14.00 10.71 9.98
N LEU A 111 -13.67 9.65 9.25
CA LEU A 111 -13.68 9.60 7.79
C LEU A 111 -14.55 8.42 7.33
N TYR A 112 -15.04 8.48 6.09
CA TYR A 112 -15.57 7.30 5.41
C TYR A 112 -14.37 6.49 4.91
N ALA A 113 -14.03 5.40 5.61
CA ALA A 113 -12.92 4.54 5.26
C ALA A 113 -13.44 3.19 4.76
N LYS A 114 -13.09 2.83 3.53
CA LYS A 114 -13.48 1.55 2.93
C LYS A 114 -12.28 0.83 2.34
N PHE A 115 -12.24 -0.47 2.58
CA PHE A 115 -11.17 -1.37 2.18
C PHE A 115 -11.66 -2.39 1.15
N TYR A 116 -10.90 -2.51 0.06
CA TYR A 116 -10.99 -3.58 -0.91
C TYR A 116 -9.70 -4.40 -0.85
N PRO A 117 -9.75 -5.67 -0.40
CA PRO A 117 -8.58 -6.53 -0.35
C PRO A 117 -8.06 -6.83 -1.76
N GLY A 118 -6.74 -6.87 -1.91
CA GLY A 118 -6.08 -7.23 -3.17
C GLY A 118 -5.99 -8.74 -3.41
N TRP A 119 -6.37 -9.56 -2.44
CA TRP A 119 -6.30 -11.02 -2.52
C TRP A 119 -7.71 -11.63 -2.56
N LYS A 120 -7.91 -12.67 -3.40
CA LYS A 120 -9.12 -13.53 -3.48
C LYS A 120 -10.42 -12.92 -4.05
N ASP A 121 -10.42 -12.36 -5.26
CA ASP A 121 -11.64 -11.88 -5.96
C ASP A 121 -12.54 -10.91 -5.17
N GLU A 122 -12.06 -10.35 -4.06
CA GLU A 122 -12.78 -9.47 -3.14
C GLU A 122 -12.39 -7.99 -3.32
N GLY A 123 -11.47 -7.71 -4.24
CA GLY A 123 -11.12 -6.35 -4.65
C GLY A 123 -12.29 -5.65 -5.36
N LEU A 124 -12.13 -4.35 -5.64
CA LEU A 124 -13.12 -3.63 -6.43
C LEU A 124 -13.12 -4.17 -7.87
N LYS A 125 -14.17 -4.93 -8.22
CA LYS A 125 -14.36 -5.45 -9.57
C LYS A 125 -14.80 -4.34 -10.51
N PHE A 126 -14.05 -4.15 -11.58
CA PHE A 126 -14.48 -3.27 -12.66
C PHE A 126 -15.64 -3.94 -13.42
N PRO A 127 -16.74 -3.21 -13.71
CA PRO A 127 -17.89 -3.81 -14.37
C PRO A 127 -17.54 -4.35 -15.76
N ARG A 128 -16.72 -3.59 -16.51
CA ARG A 128 -16.18 -3.95 -17.82
C ARG A 128 -14.77 -3.40 -17.99
N PHE A 129 -13.99 -4.04 -18.85
CA PHE A 129 -12.69 -3.55 -19.29
C PHE A 129 -12.86 -2.44 -20.32
N ASP A 130 -11.86 -1.56 -20.41
CA ASP A 130 -11.75 -0.49 -21.39
C ASP A 130 -12.91 0.53 -21.40
N GLU A 131 -13.73 0.55 -20.35
CA GLU A 131 -14.83 1.49 -20.15
C GLU A 131 -14.62 2.37 -18.90
N TRP A 132 -15.18 3.58 -18.94
CA TRP A 132 -15.12 4.53 -17.83
C TRP A 132 -16.34 4.39 -16.91
N PHE A 133 -16.09 4.14 -15.63
CA PHE A 133 -17.12 4.07 -14.59
C PHE A 133 -16.94 5.18 -13.56
N ASN A 134 -18.05 5.74 -13.10
CA ASN A 134 -18.05 6.73 -12.03
C ASN A 134 -18.03 6.03 -10.67
N TYR A 135 -17.22 6.53 -9.75
CA TYR A 135 -17.07 5.99 -8.40
C TYR A 135 -17.33 7.06 -7.35
N ASP A 136 -18.12 6.72 -6.34
CA ASP A 136 -18.42 7.56 -5.18
C ASP A 136 -17.50 7.17 -4.03
N LEU A 137 -16.60 8.06 -3.61
CA LEU A 137 -15.64 7.83 -2.52
C LEU A 137 -16.29 7.92 -1.13
N LYS A 138 -17.46 8.54 -1.00
CA LYS A 138 -18.19 8.60 0.28
C LYS A 138 -18.94 7.31 0.54
N ILE A 139 -19.66 6.82 -0.48
CA ILE A 139 -20.38 5.54 -0.42
C ILE A 139 -19.41 4.36 -0.58
N GLY A 140 -18.33 4.59 -1.33
CA GLY A 140 -17.37 3.57 -1.72
C GLY A 140 -18.01 2.57 -2.67
N ASP A 141 -18.68 3.01 -3.73
CA ASP A 141 -19.29 2.11 -4.72
C ASP A 141 -19.38 2.77 -6.10
N TRP A 142 -19.56 1.97 -7.13
CA TRP A 142 -19.88 2.47 -8.47
C TRP A 142 -21.22 3.20 -8.47
N LEU A 143 -21.40 4.17 -9.35
CA LEU A 143 -22.73 4.77 -9.58
C LEU A 143 -23.64 3.82 -10.40
N PRO A 144 -24.97 4.04 -10.38
CA PRO A 144 -25.91 3.31 -11.22
C PRO A 144 -25.53 3.31 -12.71
N PRO A 145 -25.80 2.20 -13.44
CA PRO A 145 -26.50 1.00 -12.98
C PRO A 145 -25.63 -0.01 -12.22
N GLU A 146 -24.32 0.21 -12.14
CA GLU A 146 -23.35 -0.80 -11.70
C GLU A 146 -23.20 -0.90 -10.17
N GLY A 147 -23.66 0.13 -9.44
CA GLY A 147 -23.61 0.16 -7.99
C GLY A 147 -24.56 1.17 -7.38
N LYS A 148 -24.36 1.44 -6.09
CA LYS A 148 -25.24 2.27 -5.24
C LYS A 148 -24.66 3.67 -4.96
N GLY A 149 -23.54 4.03 -5.59
CA GLY A 149 -22.96 5.36 -5.47
C GLY A 149 -23.91 6.44 -5.98
N GLU A 150 -23.80 7.64 -5.43
CA GLU A 150 -24.74 8.73 -5.74
C GLU A 150 -24.04 9.90 -6.43
N THR A 151 -22.80 10.18 -6.02
CA THR A 151 -22.00 11.31 -6.49
C THR A 151 -20.69 10.80 -7.06
N ALA A 152 -20.42 11.11 -8.33
CA ALA A 152 -19.14 10.78 -8.94
C ALA A 152 -18.04 11.67 -8.34
N ASP A 153 -17.09 11.07 -7.62
CA ASP A 153 -15.89 11.78 -7.15
C ASP A 153 -14.74 11.60 -8.15
N ILE A 154 -14.59 10.38 -8.66
CA ILE A 154 -13.62 10.01 -9.69
C ILE A 154 -14.28 9.11 -10.74
N ARG A 155 -13.64 9.04 -11.90
CA ARG A 155 -13.91 8.09 -12.96
C ARG A 155 -12.72 7.14 -13.03
N MET A 156 -12.97 5.86 -13.23
CA MET A 156 -11.94 4.85 -13.35
C MET A 156 -12.18 3.98 -14.57
N LYS A 157 -11.10 3.60 -15.24
CA LYS A 157 -11.09 2.68 -16.36
C LYS A 157 -9.95 1.69 -16.20
N PHE A 158 -10.27 0.40 -16.21
CA PHE A 158 -9.27 -0.66 -16.22
C PHE A 158 -9.00 -1.05 -17.67
N ASN A 159 -7.78 -0.84 -18.13
CA ASN A 159 -7.34 -1.28 -19.45
C ASN A 159 -6.48 -2.53 -19.30
N ARG A 160 -6.61 -3.45 -20.26
CA ARG A 160 -5.71 -4.59 -20.40
C ARG A 160 -5.40 -4.84 -21.86
N GLU A 161 -4.15 -5.13 -22.15
CA GLU A 161 -3.68 -5.45 -23.49
C GLU A 161 -2.91 -6.76 -23.44
N PHE A 162 -3.31 -7.73 -24.25
CA PHE A 162 -2.65 -9.03 -24.29
C PHE A 162 -1.24 -8.86 -24.88
N LYS A 163 -0.20 -9.30 -24.15
CA LYS A 163 1.19 -9.13 -24.58
C LYS A 163 1.62 -10.08 -25.70
N GLY A 164 0.76 -11.02 -26.10
CA GLY A 164 1.17 -12.10 -27.00
C GLY A 164 2.02 -13.17 -26.32
N GLU A 165 2.02 -13.20 -24.98
CA GLU A 165 2.80 -14.12 -24.15
C GLU A 165 1.86 -14.93 -23.25
N TRP A 166 2.24 -16.17 -22.95
CA TRP A 166 1.50 -17.05 -22.04
C TRP A 166 2.25 -17.24 -20.73
N PHE A 167 1.53 -17.16 -19.61
CA PHE A 167 2.08 -17.24 -18.26
C PHE A 167 2.84 -18.55 -18.00
N ILE A 168 2.39 -19.66 -18.61
CA ILE A 168 3.02 -20.98 -18.51
C ILE A 168 4.15 -21.18 -19.55
N GLY A 169 4.40 -20.20 -20.41
CA GLY A 169 5.31 -20.29 -21.55
C GLY A 169 4.69 -20.99 -22.76
N GLU A 170 5.19 -20.65 -23.95
CA GLU A 170 4.64 -21.12 -25.24
C GLU A 170 4.57 -22.64 -25.34
N GLN A 171 5.62 -23.35 -24.95
CA GLN A 171 5.66 -24.82 -25.06
C GLN A 171 4.57 -25.49 -24.22
N LYS A 172 4.45 -25.13 -22.94
CA LYS A 172 3.41 -25.69 -22.05
C LYS A 172 2.02 -25.26 -22.50
N TYR A 173 1.88 -24.04 -23.02
CA TYR A 173 0.62 -23.59 -23.60
C TYR A 173 0.16 -24.51 -24.73
N GLN A 174 1.05 -24.84 -25.68
CA GLN A 174 0.72 -25.75 -26.78
C GLN A 174 0.37 -27.16 -26.30
N GLU A 175 1.08 -27.70 -25.31
CA GLU A 175 0.75 -28.98 -24.67
C GLU A 175 -0.65 -28.93 -24.03
N TYR A 176 -0.95 -27.87 -23.29
CA TYR A 176 -2.22 -27.71 -22.57
C TYR A 176 -3.38 -27.51 -23.54
N ARG A 177 -3.17 -26.78 -24.65
CA ARG A 177 -4.18 -26.54 -25.69
C ARG A 177 -4.76 -27.84 -26.25
N GLN A 178 -4.00 -28.94 -26.22
CA GLN A 178 -4.44 -30.26 -26.71
C GLN A 178 -5.21 -31.10 -25.67
N LEU A 179 -5.20 -30.72 -24.39
CA LEU A 179 -5.91 -31.47 -23.36
C LEU A 179 -7.43 -31.31 -23.55
N PRO A 180 -8.24 -32.36 -23.25
CA PRO A 180 -9.70 -32.32 -23.41
C PRO A 180 -10.38 -31.13 -22.72
N GLU A 181 -9.82 -30.66 -21.60
CA GLU A 181 -10.32 -29.50 -20.84
C GLU A 181 -10.20 -28.17 -21.62
N TYR A 182 -9.16 -28.00 -22.43
CA TYR A 182 -8.85 -26.74 -23.12
C TYR A 182 -9.08 -26.79 -24.63
N ILE A 183 -9.15 -27.98 -25.24
CA ILE A 183 -9.23 -28.13 -26.69
C ILE A 183 -10.46 -27.44 -27.30
N GLN A 184 -11.56 -27.39 -26.56
CA GLN A 184 -12.81 -26.75 -27.00
C GLN A 184 -12.89 -25.25 -26.68
N LYS A 185 -11.95 -24.72 -25.88
CA LYS A 185 -11.94 -23.31 -25.51
C LYS A 185 -11.52 -22.44 -26.70
N SER A 186 -12.15 -21.29 -26.83
CA SER A 186 -11.75 -20.22 -27.74
C SER A 186 -10.41 -19.62 -27.33
N GLU A 187 -9.74 -18.94 -28.26
CA GLU A 187 -8.50 -18.21 -27.95
C GLU A 187 -8.71 -17.13 -26.88
N GLU A 188 -9.90 -16.53 -26.80
CA GLU A 188 -10.24 -15.55 -25.77
C GLU A 188 -10.30 -16.20 -24.38
N GLU A 189 -10.99 -17.33 -24.25
CA GLU A 189 -11.01 -18.11 -23.00
C GLU A 189 -9.60 -18.58 -22.60
N MET A 190 -8.77 -18.94 -23.58
CA MET A 190 -7.37 -19.29 -23.31
C MET A 190 -6.56 -18.10 -22.79
N ARG A 191 -6.77 -16.89 -23.33
CA ARG A 191 -6.13 -15.65 -22.85
C ARG A 191 -6.59 -15.26 -21.45
N GLU A 192 -7.85 -15.49 -21.10
CA GLU A 192 -8.31 -15.28 -19.71
C GLU A 192 -7.59 -16.19 -18.72
N ILE A 193 -7.34 -17.44 -19.10
CA ILE A 193 -6.72 -18.42 -18.20
C ILE A 193 -5.20 -18.22 -18.11
N TRP A 194 -4.53 -18.06 -19.25
CA TRP A 194 -3.06 -18.13 -19.35
C TRP A 194 -2.41 -16.89 -19.94
N GLY A 195 -3.18 -15.89 -20.38
CA GLY A 195 -2.61 -14.72 -21.03
C GLY A 195 -1.79 -13.86 -20.08
N VAL A 196 -0.66 -13.35 -20.55
CA VAL A 196 0.06 -12.26 -19.91
C VAL A 196 -0.49 -10.95 -20.45
N TRP A 197 -0.87 -10.05 -19.54
CA TRP A 197 -1.55 -8.80 -19.86
C TRP A 197 -0.72 -7.62 -19.41
N ASN A 198 -0.61 -6.58 -20.24
CA ASN A 198 -0.19 -5.25 -19.81
C ASN A 198 -1.42 -4.52 -19.27
N MET A 199 -1.40 -4.18 -17.99
CA MET A 199 -2.59 -3.67 -17.29
C MET A 199 -2.34 -2.28 -16.71
N ARG A 200 -3.34 -1.42 -16.85
CA ARG A 200 -3.30 -0.07 -16.27
C ARG A 200 -4.68 0.39 -15.81
N ILE A 201 -4.71 1.12 -14.70
CA ILE A 201 -5.90 1.83 -14.24
C ILE A 201 -5.73 3.30 -14.57
N GLU A 202 -6.64 3.83 -15.39
CA GLU A 202 -6.76 5.26 -15.61
C GLU A 202 -7.79 5.83 -14.65
N ILE A 203 -7.42 6.89 -13.96
CA ILE A 203 -8.24 7.60 -12.99
C ILE A 203 -8.35 9.05 -13.45
N GLN A 204 -9.58 9.57 -13.48
CA GLN A 204 -9.88 10.94 -13.85
C GLN A 204 -10.76 11.56 -12.77
N ALA A 205 -10.46 12.78 -12.33
CA ALA A 205 -11.38 13.48 -11.42
C ALA A 205 -12.74 13.68 -12.12
N ALA A 206 -13.86 13.45 -11.45
CA ALA A 206 -15.16 13.65 -12.07
C ALA A 206 -15.42 15.15 -12.34
N ASP A 207 -15.16 15.98 -11.34
CA ASP A 207 -15.38 17.43 -11.42
C ASP A 207 -14.43 18.14 -12.38
N LYS A 208 -14.93 19.18 -13.06
CA LYS A 208 -14.11 20.02 -13.96
C LYS A 208 -12.91 20.68 -13.26
N LYS A 209 -13.07 21.05 -11.98
CA LYS A 209 -12.04 21.69 -11.14
C LYS A 209 -11.52 20.78 -10.01
N GLY A 210 -12.02 19.56 -9.94
CA GLY A 210 -11.44 18.51 -9.12
C GLY A 210 -10.07 18.09 -9.64
N GLY A 211 -9.42 17.18 -8.93
CA GLY A 211 -8.17 16.63 -9.41
C GLY A 211 -7.55 15.61 -8.49
N ILE A 212 -6.43 15.08 -8.93
CA ILE A 212 -5.70 13.96 -8.38
C ILE A 212 -4.25 14.38 -8.21
N SER A 213 -3.67 14.18 -7.04
CA SER A 213 -2.26 14.42 -6.79
C SER A 213 -1.61 13.11 -6.35
N LYS A 214 -0.61 12.63 -7.10
CA LYS A 214 0.21 11.50 -6.67
C LYS A 214 1.10 11.96 -5.50
N LEU A 215 1.09 11.22 -4.39
CA LEU A 215 2.01 11.45 -3.29
C LEU A 215 3.31 10.69 -3.54
N ILE A 216 4.42 11.40 -3.35
CA ILE A 216 5.78 10.86 -3.23
C ILE A 216 6.50 11.73 -2.18
N PRO A 217 7.07 11.18 -1.08
CA PRO A 217 7.15 9.77 -0.69
C PRO A 217 5.99 9.30 0.19
N PHE A 218 5.85 7.97 0.33
CA PHE A 218 4.89 7.28 1.19
C PHE A 218 5.65 6.58 2.33
N LEU A 219 5.09 6.61 3.53
CA LEU A 219 5.72 6.03 4.72
C LEU A 219 5.19 4.61 4.95
N SER A 220 5.60 3.65 4.14
CA SER A 220 5.11 2.27 4.22
C SER A 220 5.31 1.62 5.58
N TYR A 221 6.42 1.94 6.22
CA TYR A 221 6.77 1.51 7.57
C TYR A 221 5.93 2.17 8.65
N SER A 222 5.21 3.27 8.38
CA SER A 222 4.40 3.95 9.39
C SER A 222 2.96 3.47 9.36
N GLN A 223 2.30 3.53 10.53
CA GLN A 223 0.84 3.53 10.59
C GLN A 223 0.28 4.69 9.75
N LEU A 224 0.76 5.92 9.95
CA LEU A 224 0.34 7.05 9.12
C LEU A 224 1.19 7.10 7.83
N LYS A 225 0.70 6.41 6.80
CA LYS A 225 1.41 6.20 5.53
C LYS A 225 1.50 7.45 4.63
N MET A 226 0.61 8.43 4.84
CA MET A 226 0.50 9.65 4.03
C MET A 226 0.40 10.87 4.96
N PRO A 227 0.78 12.09 4.51
CA PRO A 227 0.65 13.32 5.29
C PRO A 227 -0.73 13.52 5.93
N HIS A 228 -0.74 14.27 7.04
CA HIS A 228 -1.95 14.64 7.78
C HIS A 228 -3.01 15.29 6.90
N GLU A 229 -2.59 16.21 6.05
CA GLU A 229 -3.48 16.99 5.19
C GLU A 229 -3.26 16.65 3.71
N ALA A 230 -4.35 16.71 2.94
CA ALA A 230 -4.27 16.79 1.49
C ALA A 230 -3.50 18.06 1.06
N PRO A 231 -2.72 18.04 -0.03
CA PRO A 231 -1.97 19.22 -0.48
C PRO A 231 -2.92 20.32 -0.95
N GLU A 232 -2.45 21.58 -0.96
CA GLU A 232 -3.22 22.73 -1.48
C GLU A 232 -3.24 22.77 -3.01
N PHE A 233 -2.10 22.40 -3.61
CA PHE A 233 -1.82 22.47 -5.04
C PHE A 233 -1.29 21.14 -5.57
N GLY A 234 -1.03 21.06 -6.88
CA GLY A 234 -0.47 19.86 -7.53
C GLY A 234 -1.53 18.89 -8.07
N TYR A 235 -2.81 19.21 -7.97
CA TYR A 235 -3.90 18.39 -8.52
C TYR A 235 -3.94 18.45 -10.04
N GLN A 236 -3.90 17.27 -10.66
CA GLN A 236 -4.06 17.05 -12.10
C GLN A 236 -5.40 16.39 -12.40
N LYS A 237 -5.91 16.57 -13.61
CA LYS A 237 -7.22 15.99 -13.99
C LYS A 237 -7.18 14.46 -14.07
N ASN A 238 -6.06 13.90 -14.51
CA ASN A 238 -5.90 12.49 -14.81
C ASN A 238 -4.67 11.92 -14.09
N CYS A 239 -4.72 10.62 -13.83
CA CYS A 239 -3.65 9.82 -13.25
C CYS A 239 -3.73 8.42 -13.83
N THR A 240 -2.59 7.83 -14.19
CA THR A 240 -2.51 6.43 -14.62
C THR A 240 -1.68 5.64 -13.62
N LEU A 241 -2.18 4.47 -13.23
CA LEU A 241 -1.47 3.47 -12.43
C LEU A 241 -1.15 2.27 -13.33
N THR A 242 0.08 1.78 -13.29
CA THR A 242 0.57 0.63 -14.06
C THR A 242 1.29 -0.37 -13.16
N GLU A 243 1.70 -1.52 -13.71
CA GLU A 243 2.52 -2.51 -12.99
C GLU A 243 3.81 -1.93 -12.38
N ALA A 244 4.41 -0.94 -13.04
CA ALA A 244 5.61 -0.28 -12.52
C ALA A 244 5.35 0.51 -11.22
N ASP A 245 4.09 0.87 -10.94
CA ASP A 245 3.69 1.56 -9.73
C ASP A 245 3.60 0.62 -8.51
N ASN A 246 3.56 -0.71 -8.71
CA ASN A 246 3.38 -1.72 -7.66
C ASN A 246 4.48 -1.68 -6.61
N ASN A 247 5.71 -1.46 -7.05
CA ASN A 247 6.90 -1.52 -6.21
C ASN A 247 7.20 -0.18 -5.51
N GLN A 248 6.44 0.87 -5.81
CA GLN A 248 6.80 2.23 -5.40
C GLN A 248 6.00 2.75 -4.20
N GLU A 249 5.19 1.90 -3.56
CA GLU A 249 4.39 2.22 -2.37
C GLU A 249 3.74 3.60 -2.49
N LYS A 250 2.75 3.76 -3.38
CA LYS A 250 2.18 5.08 -3.69
C LYS A 250 0.87 5.36 -2.95
N GLY A 251 0.57 6.63 -2.80
CA GLY A 251 -0.75 7.12 -2.38
C GLY A 251 -1.28 8.18 -3.34
N LEU A 252 -2.59 8.33 -3.42
CA LEU A 252 -3.25 9.40 -4.18
C LEU A 252 -4.01 10.30 -3.23
N PHE A 253 -3.91 11.61 -3.44
CA PHE A 253 -4.88 12.56 -2.92
C PHE A 253 -5.89 12.91 -3.99
N ILE A 254 -7.16 13.03 -3.60
CA ILE A 254 -8.26 13.42 -4.47
C ILE A 254 -8.91 14.68 -3.91
N ARG A 255 -9.16 15.65 -4.80
CA ARG A 255 -10.04 16.78 -4.54
C ARG A 255 -11.29 16.62 -5.40
N SER A 256 -12.45 16.49 -4.76
CA SER A 256 -13.75 16.27 -5.41
C SER A 256 -14.84 17.14 -4.77
N ARG A 257 -16.06 17.03 -5.30
CA ARG A 257 -17.26 17.80 -4.90
C ARG A 257 -16.98 19.30 -4.88
N VAL A 258 -16.32 19.76 -5.95
CA VAL A 258 -15.83 21.14 -6.06
C VAL A 258 -16.98 22.09 -6.38
N ILE A 259 -17.17 23.10 -5.53
CA ILE A 259 -18.07 24.23 -5.76
C ILE A 259 -17.22 25.45 -6.13
N THR A 260 -17.62 26.15 -7.19
CA THR A 260 -16.98 27.39 -7.60
C THR A 260 -17.91 28.60 -7.48
N ASP A 261 -17.33 29.77 -7.24
CA ASP A 261 -18.04 31.04 -7.37
C ASP A 261 -18.31 31.41 -8.85
N ASN A 262 -18.97 32.56 -9.07
CA ASN A 262 -19.27 33.10 -10.40
C ASN A 262 -18.01 33.43 -11.23
N ASN A 263 -16.85 33.56 -10.58
CA ASN A 263 -15.56 33.81 -11.23
C ASN A 263 -14.79 32.51 -11.51
N GLY A 264 -15.38 31.34 -11.21
CA GLY A 264 -14.75 30.04 -11.39
C GLY A 264 -13.66 29.72 -10.35
N ARG A 265 -13.59 30.47 -9.25
CA ARG A 265 -12.70 30.20 -8.11
C ARG A 265 -13.31 29.12 -7.23
N ILE A 266 -12.49 28.19 -6.75
CA ILE A 266 -12.94 27.13 -5.84
C ILE A 266 -13.25 27.76 -4.49
N VAL A 267 -14.49 27.58 -4.01
CA VAL A 267 -14.95 28.05 -2.69
C VAL A 267 -15.28 26.89 -1.75
N SER A 268 -15.50 25.69 -2.30
CA SER A 268 -15.67 24.47 -1.52
C SER A 268 -15.07 23.28 -2.24
N ALA A 269 -14.49 22.35 -1.50
CA ALA A 269 -14.13 21.02 -2.00
C ALA A 269 -14.10 20.00 -0.85
N HIS A 270 -14.24 18.73 -1.18
CA HIS A 270 -13.93 17.61 -0.30
C HIS A 270 -12.59 17.00 -0.69
N TYR A 271 -11.94 16.38 0.30
CA TYR A 271 -10.63 15.77 0.14
C TYR A 271 -10.65 14.30 0.52
N SER A 272 -9.87 13.50 -0.18
CA SER A 272 -9.74 12.07 0.07
C SER A 272 -8.31 11.61 -0.15
N LYS A 273 -7.97 10.45 0.43
CA LYS A 273 -6.77 9.71 0.06
C LYS A 273 -7.07 8.27 -0.30
N ILE A 274 -6.27 7.73 -1.20
CA ILE A 274 -6.24 6.31 -1.56
C ILE A 274 -4.86 5.78 -1.18
N THR A 275 -4.83 4.70 -0.41
CA THR A 275 -3.62 4.03 0.10
C THR A 275 -3.67 2.54 -0.21
N GLY A 276 -2.54 1.88 -0.02
CA GLY A 276 -2.49 0.43 -0.11
C GLY A 276 -2.70 0.03 -1.56
N VAL A 277 -1.72 0.36 -2.40
CA VAL A 277 -1.65 -0.08 -3.79
C VAL A 277 -0.76 -1.33 -3.89
N PRO A 278 -1.04 -2.49 -3.25
CA PRO A 278 -0.55 -3.73 -3.82
C PRO A 278 -1.46 -4.00 -5.01
N PHE A 279 -0.93 -3.75 -6.20
CA PHE A 279 -1.49 -4.27 -7.44
C PHE A 279 -1.21 -5.78 -7.42
N THR A 280 -1.92 -6.51 -6.57
CA THR A 280 -2.19 -7.92 -6.85
C THR A 280 -3.25 -7.85 -7.91
N ILE A 281 -2.81 -7.69 -9.16
CA ILE A 281 -3.71 -7.83 -10.28
C ILE A 281 -4.08 -9.28 -10.29
N ILE A 282 -5.22 -9.57 -9.70
CA ILE A 282 -5.89 -10.81 -9.98
C ILE A 282 -6.26 -10.68 -11.45
N HIS A 283 -5.84 -11.66 -12.24
CA HIS A 283 -6.11 -11.78 -13.69
C HIS A 283 -7.59 -11.48 -14.08
N ALA A 284 -8.50 -11.42 -13.09
CA ALA A 284 -9.93 -11.13 -13.19
C ALA A 284 -10.37 -9.64 -13.14
N GLY A 285 -9.47 -8.64 -13.21
CA GLY A 285 -9.88 -7.22 -13.31
C GLY A 285 -10.38 -6.58 -12.02
N ALA A 286 -9.81 -6.99 -10.87
CA ALA A 286 -10.09 -6.39 -9.57
C ALA A 286 -8.96 -5.45 -9.12
N TRP A 287 -9.30 -4.38 -8.39
CA TRP A 287 -8.32 -3.49 -7.78
C TRP A 287 -8.45 -3.48 -6.24
N GLY A 288 -7.37 -3.86 -5.56
CA GLY A 288 -7.24 -3.76 -4.10
C GLY A 288 -6.72 -2.39 -3.70
N PHE A 289 -7.43 -1.72 -2.80
CA PHE A 289 -7.05 -0.44 -2.23
C PHE A 289 -7.85 -0.11 -0.97
N ILE A 290 -7.37 0.86 -0.20
CA ILE A 290 -8.15 1.50 0.86
C ILE A 290 -8.34 2.96 0.47
N HIS A 291 -9.55 3.49 0.58
CA HIS A 291 -9.78 4.92 0.47
C HIS A 291 -10.39 5.50 1.74
N TYR A 292 -10.17 6.80 1.91
CA TYR A 292 -10.66 7.60 3.02
C TYR A 292 -11.24 8.90 2.45
N PHE A 293 -12.52 9.16 2.69
CA PHE A 293 -13.20 10.38 2.30
C PHE A 293 -13.53 11.24 3.52
N ASN A 294 -13.04 12.49 3.54
CA ASN A 294 -13.42 13.46 4.55
C ASN A 294 -14.75 14.11 4.14
N PRO A 295 -15.84 14.00 4.94
CA PRO A 295 -17.12 14.59 4.61
C PRO A 295 -17.25 16.08 4.94
N THR A 296 -16.28 16.67 5.64
CA THR A 296 -16.29 18.07 6.03
C THR A 296 -15.76 18.92 4.87
N PRO A 297 -16.59 19.80 4.25
CA PRO A 297 -16.12 20.63 3.16
C PRO A 297 -14.97 21.55 3.61
N ASN A 298 -13.99 21.76 2.73
CA ASN A 298 -12.78 22.55 2.93
C ASN A 298 -11.81 22.07 4.02
N ASP A 299 -12.12 20.99 4.71
CA ASP A 299 -11.18 20.36 5.63
C ASP A 299 -10.26 19.41 4.87
N ARG A 300 -8.96 19.71 4.88
CA ARG A 300 -7.93 18.89 4.24
C ARG A 300 -7.42 17.77 5.13
N ASN A 301 -7.83 17.70 6.39
CA ASN A 301 -7.39 16.66 7.31
C ASN A 301 -7.84 15.27 6.81
N LEU A 302 -6.87 14.37 6.66
CA LEU A 302 -7.04 12.98 6.25
C LEU A 302 -6.43 12.03 7.28
N GLU A 303 -6.15 12.49 8.49
CA GLU A 303 -5.78 11.65 9.63
C GLU A 303 -7.00 10.87 10.11
N PHE A 304 -7.02 9.55 9.89
CA PHE A 304 -8.19 8.73 10.20
C PHE A 304 -8.21 8.30 11.66
N ASP A 305 -9.34 8.50 12.35
CA ASP A 305 -9.63 7.87 13.64
C ASP A 305 -10.26 6.48 13.39
N PRO A 306 -9.52 5.39 13.65
CA PRO A 306 -9.99 4.03 13.38
C PRO A 306 -11.20 3.63 14.24
N LYS A 307 -11.46 4.36 15.34
CA LYS A 307 -12.63 4.14 16.21
C LYS A 307 -13.88 4.84 15.71
N LYS A 308 -13.77 5.71 14.70
CA LYS A 308 -14.86 6.54 14.16
C LYS A 308 -14.96 6.39 12.64
N ASN A 309 -15.00 5.15 12.16
CA ASN A 309 -15.32 4.93 10.76
C ASN A 309 -16.77 5.35 10.48
N LEU A 310 -16.97 6.30 9.57
CA LEU A 310 -18.29 6.73 9.13
C LEU A 310 -18.90 5.75 8.13
N TYR A 311 -18.06 4.94 7.48
CA TYR A 311 -18.50 3.76 6.76
C TYR A 311 -18.91 2.70 7.79
N GLN A 312 -20.14 2.19 7.67
CA GLN A 312 -20.70 1.16 8.56
C GLN A 312 -20.70 -0.17 7.81
N PRO A 313 -19.58 -0.93 7.82
CA PRO A 313 -19.48 -2.17 7.08
C PRO A 313 -20.40 -3.24 7.66
N THR A 314 -21.01 -4.04 6.78
CA THR A 314 -21.70 -5.26 7.20
C THR A 314 -20.68 -6.39 7.43
N PRO A 315 -21.00 -7.47 8.16
CA PRO A 315 -20.07 -8.60 8.35
C PRO A 315 -19.56 -9.26 7.06
N LYS A 316 -20.24 -9.05 5.92
CA LYS A 316 -19.81 -9.54 4.60
C LYS A 316 -18.89 -8.57 3.86
N ASP A 317 -18.73 -7.35 4.35
CA ASP A 317 -17.86 -6.34 3.77
C ASP A 317 -16.43 -6.53 4.30
N PRO A 318 -15.40 -6.57 3.43
CA PRO A 318 -14.01 -6.70 3.87
C PRO A 318 -13.56 -5.64 4.88
N SER A 319 -14.19 -4.46 4.86
CA SER A 319 -13.92 -3.38 5.80
C SER A 319 -14.38 -3.69 7.24
N TYR A 320 -15.21 -4.71 7.46
CA TYR A 320 -15.71 -5.10 8.79
C TYR A 320 -14.60 -5.62 9.71
N SER A 321 -13.75 -6.48 9.17
CA SER A 321 -12.58 -7.01 9.88
C SER A 321 -11.32 -6.17 9.67
N PHE A 322 -11.38 -5.13 8.83
CA PHE A 322 -10.24 -4.28 8.53
C PHE A 322 -9.84 -3.49 9.77
N GLN A 323 -8.59 -3.71 10.21
CA GLN A 323 -7.97 -2.95 11.28
C GLN A 323 -7.01 -1.94 10.64
N PRO A 324 -7.45 -0.71 10.35
CA PRO A 324 -6.54 0.36 9.92
C PRO A 324 -5.38 0.49 10.91
N TYR A 325 -4.18 0.73 10.39
CA TYR A 325 -2.97 0.88 11.21
C TYR A 325 -2.45 -0.41 11.87
N GLN A 326 -2.96 -1.58 11.48
CA GLN A 326 -2.18 -2.81 11.68
C GLN A 326 -0.97 -2.78 10.73
N LEU A 327 0.20 -2.90 11.34
CA LEU A 327 1.44 -3.09 10.61
C LEU A 327 1.45 -4.54 10.07
N PRO A 328 2.07 -4.80 8.91
CA PRO A 328 2.14 -6.14 8.36
C PRO A 328 2.78 -7.11 9.39
N PRO A 329 2.36 -8.39 9.42
CA PRO A 329 2.86 -9.37 10.39
C PRO A 329 4.35 -9.69 10.26
#